data_AF-A0A4V2KUP9-F1
#
_entry.id   AF-A0A4V2KUP9-F1
#
_cell.length_a   1.000
_cell.length_b   1.000
_cell.length_c   1.000
_cell.angle_alpha   90.00
_cell.angle_beta   90.00
_cell.angle_gamma   90.00
#
_symmetry.space_group_name_H-M   'P 1'
#
loop_
_entity.id
_entity.type
_entity.pdbx_description
1 polymer ?
#
loop_
_entity_poly.entity_id
_entity_poly.type
_entity_poly.pdbx_seq_one_letter_code
_entity_poly.pdbx_strand_id
1 'polypeptide(L)'
;QSNLFHIVKTFVETLEKDKDFIVNFNKKEVWLTDEGSEKASHYFKVNSIYQQQYFDLVRMIHLSLRAKYLFKYNLDYFIFDGEIVLIDRITGRMLPGTKLQSGLHQAIEALENVEISQDMSVMATITFQNLFKQFDEFSGMTGTGKLGEKEFFDLYSKVV
;
A
#
# COMPACT_ATOMS: atom_id res chain seq x y z
N GLN A 1 -13.79 2.13 7.79
CA GLN A 1 -12.48 1.78 8.38
C GLN A 1 -12.09 2.91 9.31
N SER A 2 -12.04 2.66 10.61
CA SER A 2 -11.74 3.68 11.61
C SER A 2 -10.30 4.16 11.48
N ASN A 3 -10.12 5.47 11.57
CA ASN A 3 -8.90 6.22 11.28
C ASN A 3 -7.83 6.05 12.38
N LEU A 4 -7.39 4.81 12.61
CA LEU A 4 -6.42 4.42 13.64
C LEU A 4 -5.02 5.00 13.41
N PHE A 5 -4.75 5.56 12.23
CA PHE A 5 -3.43 6.05 11.85
C PHE A 5 -2.92 7.15 12.79
N HIS A 6 -3.80 8.05 13.24
CA HIS A 6 -3.40 9.10 14.19
C HIS A 6 -3.02 8.52 15.56
N ILE A 7 -3.78 7.56 16.07
CA ILE A 7 -3.50 6.91 17.37
C ILE A 7 -2.18 6.12 17.28
N VAL A 8 -2.01 5.35 16.19
CA VAL A 8 -0.80 4.57 15.95
C VAL A 8 0.42 5.47 15.75
N LYS A 9 0.27 6.61 15.07
CA LYS A 9 1.32 7.64 14.98
C LYS A 9 1.78 8.06 16.37
N THR A 10 0.86 8.46 17.25
CA THR A 10 1.21 8.88 18.62
C THR A 10 1.92 7.77 19.36
N PHE A 11 1.48 6.52 19.22
CA PHE A 11 2.17 5.37 19.79
C PHE A 11 3.61 5.23 19.25
N VAL A 12 3.79 5.27 17.92
CA VAL A 12 5.10 5.17 17.26
C VAL A 12 6.05 6.31 17.65
N GLU A 13 5.54 7.48 18.01
CA GLU A 13 6.32 8.59 18.58
C GLU A 13 6.89 8.28 19.97
N THR A 14 6.26 7.39 20.74
CA THR A 14 6.75 6.96 22.05
C THR A 14 7.80 5.85 21.99
N LEU A 15 8.06 5.27 20.81
CA LEU A 15 8.96 4.12 20.66
C LEU A 15 10.42 4.55 20.50
N GLU A 16 11.31 3.79 21.14
CA GLU A 16 12.76 3.98 21.10
C GLU A 16 13.39 3.01 20.08
N LYS A 17 14.18 3.57 19.16
CA LYS A 17 14.92 2.78 18.16
C LYS A 17 15.98 1.90 18.85
N ASP A 18 16.17 0.70 18.33
CA ASP A 18 17.13 -0.31 18.81
C ASP A 18 16.79 -0.92 20.18
N LYS A 19 15.66 -0.50 20.76
CA LYS A 19 15.05 -1.07 21.98
C LYS A 19 13.65 -1.62 21.70
N ASP A 20 12.72 -0.77 21.27
CA ASP A 20 11.33 -1.15 21.00
C ASP A 20 11.14 -1.66 19.56
N PHE A 21 12.00 -1.25 18.64
CA PHE A 21 11.95 -1.69 17.24
C PHE A 21 13.34 -1.63 16.60
N ILE A 22 13.54 -2.44 15.56
CA ILE A 22 14.78 -2.51 14.80
C ILE A 22 14.48 -2.07 13.37
N VAL A 23 15.39 -1.27 12.79
CA VAL A 23 15.31 -0.82 11.40
C VAL A 23 16.53 -1.32 10.64
N ASN A 24 16.29 -2.05 9.55
CA ASN A 24 17.33 -2.44 8.61
C ASN A 24 17.23 -1.58 7.34
N PHE A 25 18.08 -0.56 7.24
CA PHE A 25 18.11 0.35 6.09
C PHE A 25 18.56 -0.34 4.78
N ASN A 26 19.44 -1.35 4.87
CA ASN A 26 19.93 -2.07 3.70
C ASN A 26 18.81 -2.92 3.06
N LYS A 27 18.00 -3.58 3.89
CA LYS A 27 16.85 -4.37 3.44
C LYS A 27 15.56 -3.56 3.31
N LYS A 28 15.53 -2.32 3.79
CA LYS A 28 14.32 -1.49 3.91
C LYS A 28 13.21 -2.19 4.69
N GLU A 29 13.58 -2.77 5.83
CA GLU A 29 12.70 -3.50 6.73
C GLU A 29 12.67 -2.85 8.11
N VAL A 30 11.54 -2.99 8.80
CA VAL A 30 11.38 -2.55 10.19
C VAL A 30 10.50 -3.56 10.92
N TRP A 31 10.79 -3.84 12.18
CA TRP A 31 9.96 -4.73 12.99
C TRP A 31 10.07 -4.36 14.47
N LEU A 32 9.03 -4.66 15.23
CA LEU A 32 9.03 -4.52 16.69
C LEU A 32 9.93 -5.59 17.31
N THR A 33 10.60 -5.23 18.41
CA THR A 33 11.21 -6.21 19.31
C THR A 33 10.15 -6.81 20.24
N ASP A 34 10.55 -7.75 21.08
CA ASP A 34 9.68 -8.29 22.14
C ASP A 34 9.25 -7.16 23.10
N GLU A 35 10.19 -6.30 23.50
CA GLU A 35 9.90 -5.12 24.35
C GLU A 35 8.89 -4.17 23.70
N GLY A 36 9.06 -3.86 22.40
CA GLY A 36 8.11 -3.01 21.69
C GLY A 36 6.73 -3.66 21.51
N SER A 37 6.69 -4.98 21.37
CA SER A 37 5.46 -5.75 21.28
C SER A 37 4.69 -5.77 22.61
N GLU A 38 5.41 -5.89 23.74
CA GLU A 38 4.82 -5.74 25.08
C GLU A 38 4.34 -4.31 25.30
N LYS A 39 5.13 -3.30 24.94
CA LYS A 39 4.77 -1.88 25.06
C LYS A 39 3.52 -1.55 24.25
N ALA A 40 3.41 -2.09 23.04
CA ALA A 40 2.20 -1.98 22.22
C ALA A 40 0.99 -2.63 22.90
N SER A 41 1.15 -3.83 23.45
CA SER A 41 0.09 -4.56 24.14
C SER A 41 -0.45 -3.76 25.33
N HIS A 42 0.44 -3.15 26.12
CA HIS A 42 0.07 -2.27 27.23
C HIS A 42 -0.61 -0.98 26.76
N TYR A 43 -0.06 -0.30 25.74
CA TYR A 43 -0.60 0.96 25.23
C TYR A 43 -2.03 0.80 24.69
N PHE A 44 -2.27 -0.26 23.91
CA PHE A 44 -3.57 -0.55 23.33
C PHE A 44 -4.49 -1.38 24.23
N LYS A 45 -4.04 -1.71 25.45
CA LYS A 45 -4.78 -2.50 26.46
C LYS A 45 -5.27 -3.85 25.93
N VAL A 46 -4.37 -4.56 25.25
CA VAL A 46 -4.63 -5.91 24.72
C VAL A 46 -3.65 -6.90 25.33
N ASN A 47 -4.05 -8.16 25.46
CA ASN A 47 -3.17 -9.19 26.03
C ASN A 47 -1.95 -9.46 25.13
N SER A 48 -2.19 -9.56 23.82
CA SER A 48 -1.14 -9.73 22.82
C SER A 48 -1.61 -9.14 21.50
N ILE A 49 -0.79 -8.27 20.90
CA ILE A 49 -1.05 -7.68 19.58
C ILE A 49 -1.06 -8.71 18.45
N TYR A 50 -0.46 -9.89 18.63
CA TYR A 50 -0.38 -10.92 17.58
C TYR A 50 -1.61 -11.84 17.51
N GLN A 51 -2.66 -11.55 18.27
CA GLN A 51 -3.94 -12.23 18.12
C GLN A 51 -4.62 -11.82 16.80
N GLN A 52 -5.32 -12.76 16.15
CA GLN A 52 -5.94 -12.56 14.83
C GLN A 52 -6.86 -11.33 14.77
N GLN A 53 -7.56 -11.02 15.85
CA GLN A 53 -8.45 -9.87 15.97
C GLN A 53 -7.72 -8.50 15.92
N TYR A 54 -6.41 -8.48 16.14
CA TYR A 54 -5.58 -7.27 16.12
C TYR A 54 -4.62 -7.22 14.93
N PHE A 55 -4.85 -8.04 13.90
CA PHE A 55 -4.03 -8.07 12.69
C PHE A 55 -3.87 -6.68 12.06
N ASP A 56 -4.96 -5.93 11.94
CA ASP A 56 -4.92 -4.57 11.38
C ASP A 56 -4.11 -3.60 12.24
N LEU A 57 -4.14 -3.73 13.57
CA LEU A 57 -3.34 -2.91 14.47
C LEU A 57 -1.84 -3.14 14.25
N VAL A 58 -1.41 -4.42 14.20
CA VAL A 58 -0.01 -4.78 13.93
C VAL A 58 0.42 -4.27 12.56
N ARG A 59 -0.43 -4.46 11.54
CA ARG A 59 -0.18 -3.96 10.19
C ARG A 59 0.03 -2.44 10.20
N MET A 60 -0.83 -1.69 10.89
CA MET A 60 -0.73 -0.23 10.97
C MET A 60 0.52 0.23 11.72
N ILE A 61 0.88 -0.40 12.84
CA ILE A 61 2.12 -0.09 13.57
C ILE A 61 3.33 -0.29 12.66
N HIS A 62 3.37 -1.41 11.94
CA HIS A 62 4.44 -1.69 10.97
C HIS A 62 4.48 -0.65 9.83
N LEU A 63 3.34 -0.28 9.26
CA LEU A 63 3.25 0.75 8.21
C LEU A 63 3.71 2.12 8.72
N SER A 64 3.30 2.54 9.92
CA SER A 64 3.71 3.81 10.53
C SER A 64 5.20 3.85 10.86
N LEU A 65 5.76 2.76 11.38
CA LEU A 65 7.21 2.64 11.57
C LEU A 65 7.95 2.74 10.24
N ARG A 66 7.45 2.04 9.21
CA ARG A 66 8.06 2.04 7.88
C ARG A 66 8.04 3.43 7.26
N ALA A 67 6.90 4.10 7.31
CA ALA A 67 6.72 5.47 6.83
C ALA A 67 7.66 6.44 7.56
N LYS A 68 7.79 6.35 8.89
CA LYS A 68 8.63 7.26 9.70
C LYS A 68 10.13 7.07 9.48
N TYR A 69 10.59 5.82 9.37
CA TYR A 69 12.03 5.54 9.38
C TYR A 69 12.63 5.26 8.00
N LEU A 70 11.84 4.78 7.04
CA LEU A 70 12.35 4.43 5.71
C LEU A 70 12.06 5.48 4.62
N PHE A 71 11.10 6.38 4.87
CA PHE A 71 10.76 7.47 3.96
C PHE A 71 11.14 8.80 4.60
N LYS A 72 11.78 9.67 3.82
CA LYS A 72 12.28 10.96 4.27
C LYS A 72 11.65 12.10 3.47
N TYR A 73 11.17 13.11 4.20
CA TYR A 73 10.78 14.39 3.62
C TYR A 73 11.95 15.02 2.83
N ASN A 74 11.64 15.66 1.70
CA ASN A 74 12.59 16.24 0.74
C ASN A 74 13.55 15.24 0.04
N LEU A 75 13.33 13.93 0.19
CA LEU A 75 14.12 12.88 -0.46
C LEU A 75 13.24 11.83 -1.14
N ASP A 76 12.23 11.35 -0.43
CA ASP A 76 11.28 10.35 -0.90
C ASP A 76 9.94 10.93 -1.32
N TYR A 77 9.55 12.00 -0.64
CA TYR A 77 8.31 12.69 -0.85
C TYR A 77 8.45 14.13 -0.35
N PHE A 78 7.49 14.97 -0.74
CA PHE A 78 7.31 16.32 -0.22
C PHE A 78 5.81 16.61 -0.12
N ILE A 79 5.46 17.68 0.59
CA ILE A 79 4.08 18.14 0.72
C ILE A 79 3.86 19.24 -0.30
N PHE A 80 2.84 19.10 -1.15
CA PHE A 80 2.49 20.06 -2.18
C PHE A 80 0.98 20.22 -2.24
N ASP A 81 0.49 21.46 -2.19
CA ASP A 81 -0.95 21.77 -2.16
C ASP A 81 -1.74 20.98 -1.10
N GLY A 82 -1.08 20.66 0.02
CA GLY A 82 -1.68 19.88 1.11
C GLY A 82 -1.72 18.38 0.86
N GLU A 83 -1.09 17.84 -0.19
CA GLU A 83 -1.01 16.41 -0.48
C GLU A 83 0.43 15.88 -0.43
N ILE A 84 0.60 14.58 -0.18
CA ILE A 84 1.90 13.91 -0.28
C ILE A 84 2.20 13.58 -1.74
N VAL A 85 3.28 14.14 -2.28
CA VAL A 85 3.77 13.85 -3.63
C VAL A 85 5.10 13.11 -3.55
N LEU A 86 5.19 11.96 -4.22
CA LEU A 86 6.39 11.14 -4.24
C LEU A 86 7.47 11.73 -5.17
N ILE A 87 8.74 11.48 -4.83
CA ILE A 87 9.90 11.86 -5.61
C ILE A 87 10.59 10.60 -6.13
N ASP A 88 10.89 10.56 -7.42
CA ASP A 88 11.79 9.55 -7.97
C ASP A 88 13.22 9.80 -7.47
N ARG A 89 13.76 8.89 -6.66
CA ARG A 89 15.12 9.00 -6.10
C ARG A 89 16.23 9.07 -7.13
N ILE A 90 16.01 8.57 -8.35
CA ILE A 90 17.03 8.57 -9.40
C ILE A 90 17.04 9.91 -10.13
N THR A 91 15.86 10.37 -10.54
CA THR A 91 15.73 11.56 -11.40
C THR A 91 15.42 12.85 -10.64
N GLY A 92 15.00 12.76 -9.39
CA GLY A 92 14.50 13.87 -8.58
C GLY A 92 13.14 14.41 -9.05
N ARG A 93 12.48 13.75 -10.01
CA ARG A 93 11.19 14.22 -10.55
C ARG A 93 10.05 13.90 -9.61
N MET A 94 9.07 14.81 -9.59
CA MET A 94 7.81 14.63 -8.90
C MET A 94 6.97 13.57 -9.63
N LEU A 95 6.29 12.72 -8.87
CA LEU A 95 5.38 11.69 -9.38
C LEU A 95 3.93 12.01 -8.96
N PRO A 96 3.30 13.05 -9.54
CA PRO A 96 1.95 13.44 -9.18
C PRO A 96 0.95 12.31 -9.50
N GLY A 97 -0.05 12.14 -8.63
CA GLY A 97 -1.07 11.10 -8.74
C GLY A 97 -0.61 9.68 -8.41
N THR A 98 0.69 9.46 -8.16
CA THR A 98 1.21 8.14 -7.77
C THR A 98 1.14 7.98 -6.26
N LYS A 99 0.44 6.94 -5.80
CA LYS A 99 0.32 6.59 -4.38
C LYS A 99 1.04 5.29 -4.06
N LEU A 100 1.62 5.23 -2.86
CA LEU A 100 2.18 3.99 -2.32
C LEU A 100 1.05 3.02 -1.97
N GLN A 101 1.28 1.74 -2.22
CA GLN A 101 0.27 0.70 -2.04
C GLN A 101 0.14 0.24 -0.57
N SER A 102 -0.91 -0.54 -0.30
CA SER A 102 -1.11 -1.30 0.94
C SER A 102 -1.19 -0.44 2.21
N GLY A 103 -1.73 0.77 2.13
CA GLY A 103 -1.88 1.68 3.27
C GLY A 103 -0.63 2.47 3.64
N LEU A 104 0.48 2.32 2.91
CA LEU A 104 1.74 3.00 3.25
C LEU A 104 1.69 4.50 2.96
N HIS A 105 0.96 4.90 1.92
CA HIS A 105 0.78 6.33 1.61
C HIS A 105 0.01 7.03 2.73
N GLN A 106 -1.07 6.40 3.20
CA GLN A 106 -1.89 6.87 4.32
C GLN A 106 -1.11 6.97 5.62
N ALA A 107 -0.15 6.05 5.84
CA ALA A 107 0.75 6.16 6.98
C ALA A 107 1.65 7.41 6.90
N ILE A 108 2.14 7.78 5.70
CA ILE A 108 2.91 9.02 5.51
C ILE A 108 2.02 10.25 5.68
N GLU A 109 0.83 10.26 5.08
CA GLU A 109 -0.15 11.35 5.23
C GLU A 109 -0.45 11.61 6.72
N ALA A 110 -0.70 10.55 7.50
CA ALA A 110 -0.93 10.67 8.92
C ALA A 110 0.28 11.21 9.71
N LEU A 111 1.50 10.77 9.38
CA LEU A 111 2.73 11.26 10.00
C LEU A 111 2.94 12.75 9.77
N GLU A 112 2.63 13.23 8.57
CA GLU A 112 2.77 14.64 8.20
C GLU A 112 1.54 15.49 8.60
N ASN A 113 0.53 14.89 9.24
CA ASN A 113 -0.75 15.54 9.57
C ASN A 113 -1.50 16.08 8.35
N VAL A 114 -1.33 15.42 7.21
CA VAL A 114 -2.07 15.67 5.98
C VAL A 114 -3.39 14.89 6.01
N GLU A 115 -4.39 15.37 5.26
CA GLU A 115 -5.67 14.67 5.11
C GLU A 115 -5.42 13.26 4.55
N ILE A 116 -5.92 12.24 5.27
CA ILE A 116 -5.72 10.85 4.89
C ILE A 116 -6.64 10.51 3.73
N SER A 117 -6.03 10.13 2.60
CA SER A 117 -6.77 9.78 1.41
C SER A 117 -7.35 8.37 1.49
N GLN A 118 -8.43 8.13 0.74
CA GLN A 118 -9.04 6.80 0.68
C GLN A 118 -8.10 5.82 -0.02
N ASP A 119 -7.83 4.69 0.64
CA ASP A 119 -7.05 3.59 0.06
C ASP A 119 -7.92 2.82 -0.93
N MET A 120 -7.73 3.11 -2.22
CA MET A 120 -8.34 2.35 -3.31
C MET A 120 -7.44 1.17 -3.63
N SER A 121 -7.68 0.04 -2.98
CA SER A 121 -7.00 -1.22 -3.29
C SER A 121 -7.74 -1.97 -4.39
N VAL A 122 -6.99 -2.45 -5.39
CA VAL A 122 -7.54 -3.32 -6.43
C VAL A 122 -7.66 -4.73 -5.84
N MET A 123 -8.90 -5.18 -5.58
CA MET A 123 -9.15 -6.50 -4.97
C MET A 123 -8.92 -7.66 -5.94
N ALA A 124 -9.23 -7.45 -7.22
CA ALA A 124 -9.07 -8.45 -8.26
C ALA A 124 -8.84 -7.77 -9.61
N THR A 125 -8.01 -8.38 -10.44
CA THR A 125 -7.72 -7.93 -11.80
C THR A 125 -7.78 -9.12 -12.74
N ILE A 126 -8.46 -8.96 -13.87
CA ILE A 126 -8.42 -9.90 -14.99
C ILE A 126 -8.39 -9.10 -16.29
N THR A 127 -7.61 -9.56 -17.26
CA THR A 127 -7.66 -8.99 -18.60
C THR A 127 -8.88 -9.54 -19.35
N PHE A 128 -9.44 -8.77 -20.29
CA PHE A 128 -10.55 -9.28 -21.10
C PHE A 128 -10.18 -10.59 -21.83
N GLN A 129 -8.93 -10.70 -22.30
CA GLN A 129 -8.41 -11.91 -22.93
C GLN A 129 -8.56 -13.14 -22.03
N ASN A 130 -8.12 -13.03 -20.78
CA ASN A 130 -8.18 -14.14 -19.83
C ASN A 130 -9.60 -14.38 -19.32
N LEU A 131 -10.41 -13.33 -19.18
CA LEU A 131 -11.82 -13.45 -18.80
C LEU A 131 -12.60 -14.24 -19.85
N PHE A 132 -12.48 -13.90 -21.13
CA PHE A 132 -13.22 -14.59 -22.20
C PHE A 132 -12.78 -16.04 -22.38
N LYS A 133 -11.53 -16.38 -22.05
CA LYS A 133 -11.04 -17.78 -22.05
C LYS A 133 -11.65 -18.66 -20.96
N GLN A 134 -12.30 -18.10 -19.94
CA GLN A 134 -12.97 -18.88 -18.89
C GLN A 134 -14.36 -19.38 -19.31
N PHE A 135 -14.93 -18.86 -20.40
CA PHE A 135 -16.21 -19.34 -20.91
C PHE A 135 -15.98 -20.59 -21.76
N ASP A 136 -16.76 -21.65 -21.50
CA ASP A 136 -16.75 -22.86 -22.32
C ASP A 136 -17.04 -22.53 -23.80
N GLU A 137 -17.98 -21.61 -24.02
CA GLU A 137 -18.29 -21.06 -25.34
C GLU A 137 -18.52 -19.54 -25.26
N PHE A 138 -18.01 -18.81 -26.26
CA PHE A 138 -18.34 -17.40 -26.47
C PHE A 138 -18.30 -17.05 -27.97
N SER A 139 -19.12 -16.06 -28.33
CA SER A 139 -19.24 -15.48 -29.67
C SER A 139 -19.37 -13.96 -29.56
N GLY A 140 -19.20 -13.24 -30.68
CA GLY A 140 -19.31 -11.79 -30.73
C GLY A 140 -19.82 -11.30 -32.07
N MET A 141 -20.35 -10.08 -32.10
CA MET A 141 -20.87 -9.43 -33.32
C MET A 141 -20.29 -8.04 -33.46
N THR A 142 -19.84 -7.69 -34.67
CA THR A 142 -19.36 -6.35 -35.01
C THR A 142 -19.39 -6.14 -36.52
N GLY A 143 -19.68 -4.92 -36.96
CA GLY A 143 -19.64 -4.55 -38.39
C GLY A 143 -18.22 -4.35 -38.95
N THR A 144 -17.20 -4.31 -38.09
CA THR A 144 -15.82 -3.96 -38.46
C THR A 144 -14.80 -5.05 -38.11
N GLY A 145 -15.27 -6.25 -37.76
CA GLY A 145 -14.42 -7.34 -37.27
C GLY A 145 -13.37 -7.82 -38.27
N LYS A 146 -13.65 -7.70 -39.58
CA LYS A 146 -12.77 -8.25 -40.64
C LYS A 146 -11.35 -7.69 -40.59
N LEU A 147 -11.17 -6.44 -40.15
CA LEU A 147 -9.85 -5.82 -40.03
C LEU A 147 -9.01 -6.39 -38.89
N GLY A 148 -9.67 -6.92 -37.85
CA GLY A 148 -9.03 -7.48 -36.66
C GLY A 148 -9.01 -9.01 -36.63
N GLU A 149 -9.39 -9.69 -37.71
CA GLU A 149 -9.56 -11.15 -37.78
C GLU A 149 -8.33 -11.91 -37.25
N LYS A 150 -7.12 -11.48 -37.65
CA LYS A 150 -5.87 -12.09 -37.19
C LYS A 150 -5.71 -11.99 -35.67
N GLU A 151 -6.00 -10.83 -35.08
CA GLU A 151 -5.89 -10.61 -33.64
C GLU A 151 -6.93 -11.42 -32.87
N PHE A 152 -8.16 -11.54 -33.39
CA PHE A 152 -9.18 -12.42 -32.82
C PHE A 152 -8.77 -13.89 -32.85
N PHE A 153 -8.18 -14.35 -33.94
CA PHE A 153 -7.67 -15.72 -34.04
C PHE A 153 -6.50 -15.95 -33.08
N ASP A 154 -5.52 -15.05 -33.04
CA ASP A 154 -4.32 -15.18 -32.21
C ASP A 154 -4.64 -15.13 -30.71
N LEU A 155 -5.55 -14.23 -30.28
CA LEU A 155 -5.88 -14.06 -28.85
C LEU A 155 -6.94 -15.04 -28.34
N TYR A 156 -7.93 -15.37 -29.18
CA TYR A 156 -9.15 -16.07 -28.77
C TYR A 156 -9.43 -17.36 -29.54
N SER A 157 -8.64 -17.67 -30.58
CA SER A 157 -8.90 -18.78 -31.51
C SER A 157 -10.31 -18.73 -32.11
N LYS A 158 -10.81 -17.51 -32.35
CA LYS A 158 -12.12 -17.25 -32.97
C LYS A 158 -11.94 -16.75 -34.40
N VAL A 159 -12.82 -17.24 -35.28
CA VAL A 159 -12.90 -16.81 -36.68
C VAL A 159 -13.87 -15.63 -36.76
N VAL A 160 -13.56 -14.65 -37.62
CA VAL A 160 -14.33 -13.42 -37.81
C VAL A 160 -14.91 -13.33 -39.22
#